data_AF-A0A0F9F0H6-F1
#
_entry.id   AF-A0A0F9F0H6-F1
#
_cell.length_a   1.000
_cell.length_b   1.000
_cell.length_c   1.000
_cell.angle_alpha   90.00
_cell.angle_beta   90.00
_cell.angle_gamma   90.00
#
_symmetry.space_group_name_H-M   'P 1'
#
loop_
_entity.id
_entity.type
_entity.pdbx_description
1 polymer ?
#
loop_
_entity_poly.entity_id
_entity_poly.type
_entity_poly.pdbx_seq_one_letter_code
_entity_poly.pdbx_strand_id
1 'polypeptide(L)'
;MTTKKKEYNRQWNLKNKEKCAKAQKIYRAKNKKKCTESQRNTDLKRHYGITAKKYDCLYDLQNGRCLICDEKKKVLCVDHNHVTKKIRGLLCLRCNLGLGFIEKSLEFFSKAQRYLKDRMG
;
A
#
# COMPACT_ATOMS: atom_id res chain seq x y z
N MET A 1 -28.71 11.26 11.80
CA MET A 1 -28.26 11.44 13.20
C MET A 1 -28.36 12.92 13.56
N THR A 2 -29.11 13.26 14.62
CA THR A 2 -29.32 14.63 15.07
C THR A 2 -28.04 15.25 15.64
N THR A 3 -27.82 16.54 15.37
CA THR A 3 -26.67 17.34 15.80
C THR A 3 -26.43 17.29 17.30
N LYS A 4 -27.50 17.36 18.11
CA LYS A 4 -27.46 17.23 19.57
C LYS A 4 -26.79 15.93 20.06
N LYS A 5 -27.04 14.80 19.39
CA LYS A 5 -26.44 13.50 19.76
C LYS A 5 -24.94 13.44 19.45
N LYS A 6 -24.51 14.07 18.35
CA LYS A 6 -23.08 14.16 17.99
C LYS A 6 -22.30 14.98 19.00
N GLU A 7 -22.87 16.11 19.43
CA GLU A 7 -22.24 17.04 20.38
C GLU A 7 -22.13 16.42 21.77
N TYR A 8 -23.18 15.78 22.26
CA TYR A 8 -23.16 14.99 23.48
C TYR A 8 -22.05 13.92 23.47
N ASN A 9 -21.98 13.12 22.40
CA ASN A 9 -20.95 12.09 22.26
C ASN A 9 -19.53 12.66 22.24
N ARG A 10 -19.34 13.82 21.58
CA ARG A 10 -18.05 14.52 21.55
C ARG A 10 -17.62 14.93 22.96
N GLN A 11 -18.50 15.57 23.71
CA GLN A 11 -18.24 16.00 25.09
C GLN A 11 -17.95 14.81 26.01
N TRP A 12 -18.72 13.73 25.86
CA TRP A 12 -18.50 12.50 26.61
C TRP A 12 -17.13 11.88 26.30
N ASN A 13 -16.74 11.80 25.03
CA ASN A 13 -15.44 11.27 24.61
C ASN A 13 -14.27 12.11 25.15
N LEU A 14 -14.39 13.44 25.17
CA LEU A 14 -13.37 14.34 25.72
C LEU A 14 -13.18 14.10 27.22
N LYS A 15 -14.27 14.03 27.99
CA LYS A 15 -14.23 13.78 29.44
C LYS A 15 -13.76 12.35 29.78
N ASN A 16 -14.00 11.38 28.91
CA ASN A 16 -13.69 9.96 29.15
C ASN A 16 -12.51 9.46 28.31
N LYS A 17 -11.60 10.34 27.88
CA LYS A 17 -10.51 10.03 26.93
C LYS A 17 -9.71 8.79 27.34
N GLU A 18 -9.28 8.70 28.61
CA GLU A 18 -8.51 7.56 29.12
C GLU A 18 -9.31 6.26 29.13
N LYS A 19 -10.57 6.32 29.57
CA LYS A 19 -11.48 5.16 29.58
C LYS A 19 -11.71 4.64 28.16
N CYS A 20 -11.93 5.54 27.21
CA CYS A 20 -12.06 5.21 25.79
C CYS A 20 -10.77 4.59 25.23
N ALA A 21 -9.60 5.14 25.58
CA ALA A 21 -8.31 4.60 25.15
C ALA A 21 -8.05 3.19 25.69
N LYS A 22 -8.34 2.94 26.97
CA LYS A 22 -8.23 1.61 27.60
C LYS A 22 -9.16 0.61 26.92
N ALA A 23 -10.42 0.97 26.73
CA ALA A 23 -11.40 0.14 26.03
C ALA A 23 -10.97 -0.17 24.58
N GLN A 24 -10.45 0.83 23.86
CA GLN A 24 -9.94 0.66 22.50
C GLN A 24 -8.72 -0.26 22.45
N LYS A 25 -7.80 -0.17 23.42
CA LYS A 25 -6.64 -1.08 23.53
C LYS A 25 -7.09 -2.54 23.70
N ILE A 26 -8.04 -2.79 24.60
CA ILE A 26 -8.62 -4.12 24.82
C ILE A 26 -9.31 -4.63 23.55
N TYR A 27 -10.12 -3.78 22.91
CA TYR A 27 -10.80 -4.12 21.66
C TYR A 27 -9.81 -4.51 20.55
N ARG A 28 -8.76 -3.70 20.33
CA ARG A 28 -7.73 -3.95 19.31
C ARG A 28 -6.96 -5.24 19.59
N ALA A 29 -6.65 -5.53 20.86
CA ALA A 29 -6.00 -6.78 21.25
C ALA A 29 -6.89 -8.00 20.94
N LYS A 30 -8.17 -7.94 21.32
CA LYS A 30 -9.15 -9.02 21.05
C LYS A 30 -9.47 -9.18 19.56
N ASN A 31 -9.44 -8.10 18.77
CA ASN A 31 -9.83 -8.08 17.36
C ASN A 31 -8.65 -7.82 16.41
N LYS A 32 -7.44 -8.26 16.80
CA LYS A 32 -6.18 -7.93 16.09
C LYS A 32 -6.28 -8.16 14.58
N LYS A 33 -6.75 -9.34 14.15
CA LYS A 33 -6.90 -9.71 12.73
C LYS A 33 -7.81 -8.73 11.97
N LYS A 34 -9.02 -8.49 12.49
CA LYS A 34 -10.00 -7.56 11.90
C LYS A 34 -9.46 -6.14 11.81
N CYS A 35 -8.77 -5.66 12.85
CA CYS A 35 -8.13 -4.35 12.84
C CYS A 35 -7.04 -4.25 11.78
N THR A 36 -6.19 -5.28 11.64
CA THR A 36 -5.14 -5.34 10.62
C THR A 36 -5.70 -5.36 9.20
N GLU A 37 -6.73 -6.17 8.93
CA GLU A 37 -7.39 -6.23 7.62
C GLU A 37 -8.06 -4.90 7.26
N SER A 38 -8.76 -4.29 8.23
CA SER A 38 -9.36 -2.97 8.05
C SER A 38 -8.30 -1.90 7.77
N GLN A 39 -7.16 -1.96 8.45
CA GLN A 39 -6.05 -1.05 8.24
C GLN A 39 -5.45 -1.24 6.85
N ARG A 40 -5.16 -2.48 6.44
CA ARG A 40 -4.68 -2.84 5.10
C ARG A 40 -5.59 -2.27 4.01
N ASN A 41 -6.91 -2.47 4.13
CA ASN A 41 -7.87 -1.95 3.16
C ASN A 41 -7.91 -0.42 3.14
N THR A 42 -7.78 0.22 4.31
CA THR A 42 -7.72 1.69 4.42
C THR A 42 -6.48 2.25 3.73
N ASP A 43 -5.32 1.63 3.96
CA ASP A 43 -4.05 2.06 3.38
C ASP A 43 -4.04 1.87 1.85
N LEU A 44 -4.53 0.73 1.36
CA LEU A 44 -4.64 0.48 -0.08
C LEU A 44 -5.57 1.50 -0.76
N LYS A 45 -6.69 1.82 -0.13
CA LYS A 45 -7.64 2.80 -0.67
C LYS A 45 -7.05 4.21 -0.68
N ARG A 46 -6.36 4.60 0.40
CA ARG A 46 -5.74 5.91 0.55
C ARG A 46 -4.63 6.14 -0.48
N HIS A 47 -3.75 5.16 -0.67
CA HIS A 47 -2.56 5.33 -1.49
C HIS A 47 -2.75 4.98 -2.97
N TYR A 48 -3.65 4.03 -3.26
CA TYR A 48 -3.79 3.46 -4.61
C TYR A 48 -5.22 3.41 -5.13
N GLY A 49 -6.21 3.86 -4.34
CA GLY A 49 -7.61 3.86 -4.75
C GLY A 49 -8.25 2.46 -4.87
N ILE A 50 -7.60 1.41 -4.36
CA ILE A 50 -8.09 0.03 -4.45
C ILE A 50 -8.42 -0.59 -3.09
N THR A 51 -9.27 -1.61 -3.11
CA THR A 51 -9.58 -2.42 -1.93
C THR A 51 -8.60 -3.57 -1.77
N ALA A 52 -8.55 -4.17 -0.58
CA ALA A 52 -7.81 -5.41 -0.34
C ALA A 52 -8.24 -6.52 -1.32
N LYS A 53 -9.55 -6.65 -1.59
CA LYS A 53 -10.07 -7.62 -2.56
C LYS A 53 -9.53 -7.38 -3.97
N LYS A 54 -9.42 -6.11 -4.41
CA LYS A 54 -8.85 -5.79 -5.74
C LYS A 54 -7.35 -6.09 -5.79
N TYR A 55 -6.62 -5.83 -4.70
CA TYR A 55 -5.22 -6.26 -4.58
C TYR A 55 -5.09 -7.78 -4.69
N ASP A 56 -5.90 -8.53 -3.94
CA ASP A 56 -5.84 -10.00 -3.93
C ASP A 56 -6.16 -10.56 -5.33
N CYS A 57 -7.13 -9.98 -6.04
CA CYS A 57 -7.40 -10.31 -7.45
C CYS A 57 -6.19 -10.04 -8.36
N LEU A 58 -5.47 -8.92 -8.20
CA LEU A 58 -4.24 -8.65 -8.96
C LEU A 58 -3.14 -9.67 -8.61
N TYR A 59 -3.02 -10.03 -7.34
CA TYR A 59 -2.04 -11.02 -6.88
C TYR A 59 -2.31 -12.38 -7.50
N ASP A 60 -3.57 -12.82 -7.54
CA ASP A 60 -3.97 -14.10 -8.14
C ASP A 60 -3.78 -14.10 -9.65
N LEU A 61 -4.18 -13.02 -10.34
CA LEU A 61 -3.93 -12.85 -11.78
C LEU A 61 -2.44 -12.92 -12.13
N GLN A 62 -1.57 -12.46 -11.22
CA GLN A 62 -0.12 -12.52 -11.37
C GLN A 62 0.50 -13.81 -10.80
N ASN A 63 -0.30 -14.78 -10.36
CA ASN A 63 0.17 -16.01 -9.70
C ASN A 63 1.08 -15.76 -8.49
N GLY A 64 0.95 -14.61 -7.83
CA GLY A 64 1.82 -14.16 -6.75
C GLY A 64 3.26 -13.85 -7.17
N ARG A 65 3.48 -13.49 -8.44
CA ARG A 65 4.81 -13.20 -9.02
C ARG A 65 4.96 -11.73 -9.39
N CYS A 66 6.19 -11.25 -9.29
CA CYS A 66 6.58 -9.90 -9.72
C CYS A 66 6.50 -9.78 -11.25
N LEU A 67 5.86 -8.74 -11.80
CA LEU A 67 5.79 -8.56 -13.26
C LEU A 67 7.14 -8.24 -13.94
N ILE A 68 8.18 -7.88 -13.18
CA ILE A 68 9.50 -7.56 -13.74
C ILE A 68 10.47 -8.74 -13.66
N CYS A 69 10.65 -9.33 -12.48
CA CYS A 69 11.63 -10.40 -12.28
C CYS A 69 11.03 -11.81 -12.21
N ASP A 70 9.70 -11.94 -12.34
CA ASP A 70 8.93 -13.19 -12.26
C ASP A 70 9.10 -14.01 -10.95
N GLU A 71 9.80 -13.48 -9.96
CA GLU A 71 9.97 -14.16 -8.69
C GLU A 71 8.66 -14.21 -7.90
N LYS A 72 8.31 -15.39 -7.37
CA LYS A 72 7.18 -15.58 -6.46
C LYS A 72 7.48 -14.90 -5.12
N LYS A 73 6.54 -14.08 -4.63
CA LYS A 73 6.65 -13.38 -3.34
C LYS A 73 5.36 -13.51 -2.55
N LYS A 74 5.48 -13.67 -1.23
CA LYS A 74 4.32 -13.66 -0.32
C LYS A 74 3.58 -12.32 -0.31
N VAL A 75 4.31 -11.22 -0.53
CA VAL A 75 3.77 -9.86 -0.56
C VAL A 75 4.43 -9.10 -1.70
N LEU A 76 3.62 -8.41 -2.49
CA LEU A 76 4.05 -7.55 -3.58
C LEU A 76 3.61 -6.10 -3.34
N CYS A 77 4.41 -5.15 -3.80
CA CYS A 77 4.10 -3.72 -3.80
C CYS A 77 3.14 -3.38 -4.95
N VAL A 78 2.24 -2.43 -4.72
CA VAL A 78 1.38 -1.89 -5.80
C VAL A 78 2.18 -0.88 -6.59
N ASP A 79 2.44 -1.19 -7.85
CA ASP A 79 3.08 -0.29 -8.78
C ASP A 79 2.04 0.53 -9.56
N HIS A 80 2.29 1.82 -9.69
CA HIS A 80 1.38 2.75 -10.36
C HIS A 80 2.16 3.83 -11.09
N ASN A 81 1.59 4.29 -12.19
CA ASN A 81 2.16 5.41 -12.93
C ASN A 81 2.03 6.70 -12.08
N HIS A 82 3.16 7.36 -11.81
CA HIS A 82 3.19 8.53 -10.93
C HIS A 82 2.44 9.75 -11.47
N VAL A 83 2.17 9.82 -12.78
CA VAL A 83 1.42 10.91 -13.44
C VAL A 83 -0.08 10.62 -13.47
N THR A 84 -0.48 9.48 -14.04
CA THR A 84 -1.90 9.12 -14.26
C THR A 84 -2.55 8.45 -13.06
N LYS A 85 -1.77 8.04 -12.06
CA LYS A 85 -2.18 7.22 -10.91
C LYS A 85 -2.80 5.87 -11.26
N LYS A 86 -2.74 5.45 -12.52
CA LYS A 86 -3.19 4.12 -12.96
C LYS A 86 -2.24 3.04 -12.44
N ILE A 87 -2.81 2.00 -11.86
CA ILE A 87 -2.06 0.81 -11.42
C ILE A 87 -1.53 0.09 -12.65
N ARG A 88 -0.24 -0.24 -12.63
CA ARG A 88 0.42 -1.05 -13.66
C ARG A 88 0.45 -2.53 -13.30
N GLY A 89 0.56 -2.84 -12.01
CA GLY A 89 0.53 -4.19 -11.49
C GLY A 89 1.17 -4.30 -10.12
N LEU A 90 1.59 -5.51 -9.74
CA LEU A 90 2.28 -5.78 -8.50
C LEU A 90 3.74 -6.18 -8.76
N LEU A 91 4.66 -5.58 -8.00
CA LEU A 91 6.10 -5.79 -8.12
C LEU A 91 6.70 -6.24 -6.79
N CYS A 92 7.81 -6.98 -6.82
CA CYS A 92 8.58 -7.20 -5.60
C CYS A 92 9.20 -5.88 -5.13
N LEU A 93 9.53 -5.77 -3.84
CA LEU A 93 10.08 -4.54 -3.26
C LEU A 93 11.30 -4.01 -4.04
N ARG A 94 12.22 -4.91 -4.41
CA ARG A 94 13.45 -4.56 -5.14
C ARG A 94 13.15 -3.95 -6.51
N CYS A 95 12.30 -4.62 -7.30
CA CYS A 95 11.91 -4.14 -8.62
C CYS A 95 11.12 -2.83 -8.54
N ASN A 96 10.22 -2.70 -7.57
CA ASN A 96 9.41 -1.49 -7.39
C ASN A 96 10.29 -0.27 -7.05
N LEU A 97 11.24 -0.43 -6.13
CA LEU A 97 12.19 0.63 -5.80
C LEU A 97 13.08 0.99 -6.99
N GLY A 98 13.65 -0.02 -7.66
CA GLY A 98 14.49 0.18 -8.83
C GLY A 98 13.77 0.92 -9.95
N LEU A 99 12.53 0.53 -10.26
CA LEU A 99 11.71 1.21 -11.25
C LEU A 99 11.46 2.68 -10.87
N GLY A 100 11.16 2.96 -9.60
CA GLY A 100 10.98 4.33 -9.12
C GLY A 100 12.23 5.21 -9.25
N PHE A 101 13.44 4.64 -9.15
CA PHE A 101 14.68 5.36 -9.45
C PHE A 101 14.85 5.62 -10.96
N ILE A 102 14.57 4.60 -11.77
CA ILE A 102 14.68 4.69 -13.24
C ILE A 102 13.73 5.76 -13.79
N GLU A 103 12.49 5.81 -13.31
CA GLU A 103 11.48 6.79 -13.77
C GLU A 103 11.88 8.24 -13.53
N LYS A 104 12.64 8.51 -12.46
CA LYS A 104 13.12 9.86 -12.16
C LYS A 104 14.21 10.33 -13.13
N SER A 105 14.88 9.40 -13.81
CA SER A 105 16.00 9.71 -14.71
C SER A 105 16.16 8.68 -15.82
N LEU A 106 15.18 8.65 -16.74
CA LEU A 106 15.18 7.74 -17.90
C LEU A 106 16.40 7.96 -18.81
N GLU A 107 16.87 9.19 -18.92
CA GLU A 107 18.05 9.54 -19.70
C GLU A 107 19.32 8.93 -19.10
N PHE A 108 19.52 9.06 -17.77
CA PHE A 108 20.64 8.43 -17.08
C PHE A 108 20.61 6.91 -17.27
N PHE A 109 19.45 6.29 -17.08
CA PHE A 109 19.32 4.84 -17.24
C PHE A 109 19.70 4.38 -18.66
N SER A 110 19.24 5.09 -19.68
CA SER A 110 19.60 4.81 -21.09
C SER A 110 21.11 4.91 -21.33
N LYS A 111 21.77 5.95 -20.79
CA LYS A 111 23.22 6.12 -20.88
C LYS A 111 23.98 5.01 -20.14
N ALA A 112 23.55 4.67 -18.93
CA ALA A 112 24.16 3.61 -18.13
C ALA A 112 24.04 2.24 -18.81
N GLN A 113 22.88 1.94 -19.39
CA GLN A 113 22.67 0.69 -20.15
C GLN A 113 23.61 0.61 -21.36
N ARG A 114 23.78 1.70 -22.11
CA ARG A 114 24.74 1.76 -23.22
C ARG A 114 26.17 1.54 -22.74
N TYR A 115 26.60 2.28 -21.71
CA TYR A 115 27.92 2.14 -21.13
C TYR A 115 28.24 0.69 -20.71
N LEU A 116 27.31 0.00 -20.05
CA LEU A 116 27.52 -1.39 -19.66
C LEU A 116 27.67 -2.31 -20.87
N LYS A 117 26.82 -2.16 -21.89
CA LYS A 117 26.93 -2.96 -23.12
C LYS A 117 28.28 -2.77 -23.81
N ASP A 118 28.75 -1.53 -23.90
CA ASP A 118 30.02 -1.20 -24.57
C ASP A 118 31.25 -1.70 -23.79
N ARG A 119 31.11 -2.01 -22.49
CA ARG A 119 32.21 -2.39 -21.58
C ARG A 119 32.13 -3.82 -21.07
N MET A 120 31.11 -4.57 -21.48
CA MET A 120 30.96 -6.00 -21.23
C MET A 120 31.52 -6.87 -22.38
N GLY A 121 32.25 -6.25 -23.31
CA GLY A 121 33.09 -6.92 -24.31
C GLY A 121 34.46 -7.26 -23.75
#